data_AF-A0A839GQ32-F1
#
_entry.id   AF-A0A839GQ32-F1
#
_cell.length_a   1.000
_cell.length_b   1.000
_cell.length_c   1.000
_cell.angle_alpha   90.00
_cell.angle_beta   90.00
_cell.angle_gamma   90.00
#
_symmetry.space_group_name_H-M   'P 1'
#
loop_
_entity.id
_entity.type
_entity.pdbx_description
1 polymer ?
#
loop_
_entity_poly.entity_id
_entity_poly.type
_entity_poly.pdbx_seq_one_letter_code
_entity_poly.pdbx_strand_id
1 'polypeptide(L)'
;MMTTPDTATLVLWVLISTLPALLVGAGMYVLTQKYLERDYRKRLLEVRLKNSEVILPIRLQAYERIILFLERITPSNLLIRVSPSGLSAVEYQAQLLQEIRAEYTHNLSQQLYMSEVAWQQVKKAKEDVVTMINQCFQRLAPEARGTELAKRVLEKVLHNEMDPTAQSLQFLKQELHEIF
;
A
#
# COMPACT_ATOMS: atom_id res chain seq x y z
N MET A 1 -18.12 -37.43 -78.26
CA MET A 1 -19.36 -36.87 -77.70
C MET A 1 -19.19 -36.78 -76.19
N MET A 2 -18.94 -35.59 -75.66
CA MET A 2 -18.99 -35.35 -74.21
C MET A 2 -20.47 -35.31 -73.82
N THR A 3 -20.95 -36.34 -73.14
CA THR A 3 -22.30 -36.36 -72.56
C THR A 3 -22.33 -35.31 -71.44
N THR A 4 -23.20 -34.32 -71.56
CA THR A 4 -23.42 -33.32 -70.51
C THR A 4 -23.82 -34.03 -69.21
N PRO A 5 -23.17 -33.72 -68.09
CA PRO A 5 -23.49 -34.37 -66.82
C PRO A 5 -24.95 -34.12 -66.44
N ASP A 6 -25.62 -35.16 -65.94
CA ASP A 6 -27.00 -35.10 -65.48
C ASP A 6 -27.12 -34.09 -64.32
N THR A 7 -28.17 -33.27 -64.35
CA THR A 7 -28.46 -32.22 -63.35
C THR A 7 -28.41 -32.75 -61.91
N ALA A 8 -28.88 -33.98 -61.66
CA ALA A 8 -28.81 -34.62 -60.34
C ALA A 8 -27.38 -34.87 -59.88
N THR A 9 -26.49 -35.28 -60.80
CA THR A 9 -25.06 -35.48 -60.48
C THR A 9 -24.38 -34.16 -60.19
N LEU A 10 -24.69 -33.10 -60.94
CA LEU A 10 -24.16 -31.75 -60.69
C LEU A 10 -24.55 -31.24 -59.30
N VAL A 11 -25.83 -31.39 -58.91
CA VAL A 11 -26.31 -31.01 -57.57
C VAL A 11 -25.58 -31.79 -56.48
N LEU A 12 -25.35 -33.09 -56.66
CA LEU A 12 -24.62 -33.92 -55.70
C LEU A 12 -23.15 -33.47 -55.54
N TRP A 13 -22.46 -33.17 -56.65
CA TRP A 13 -21.07 -32.66 -56.62
C TRP A 13 -20.98 -31.30 -55.93
N VAL A 14 -21.94 -30.40 -56.17
CA VAL A 14 -22.03 -29.11 -55.49
C VAL A 14 -22.25 -29.29 -54.00
N LEU A 15 -23.15 -30.20 -53.59
CA LEU A 15 -23.47 -30.43 -52.19
C LEU A 15 -22.29 -31.07 -51.43
N ILE A 16 -21.61 -32.04 -52.04
CA ILE A 16 -20.42 -32.70 -51.48
C ILE A 16 -19.24 -31.74 -51.35
N SER A 17 -19.05 -30.80 -52.29
CA SER A 17 -17.96 -29.81 -52.23
C SER A 17 -18.26 -28.62 -51.30
N THR A 18 -19.53 -28.23 -51.15
CA THR A 18 -19.94 -27.11 -50.30
C THR A 18 -19.86 -27.46 -48.82
N LEU A 19 -20.18 -28.71 -48.44
CA LEU A 19 -20.24 -29.13 -47.04
C LEU A 19 -18.87 -29.06 -46.32
N PRO A 20 -17.75 -29.55 -46.89
CA PRO A 20 -16.40 -29.34 -46.35
C PRO A 20 -16.02 -27.85 -46.29
N ALA A 21 -16.36 -27.07 -47.32
CA ALA A 21 -16.06 -25.63 -47.33
C ALA A 21 -16.76 -24.90 -46.18
N LEU A 22 -18.02 -25.25 -45.90
CA LEU A 22 -18.80 -24.68 -44.81
C LEU A 22 -18.26 -25.11 -43.44
N LEU A 23 -17.85 -26.36 -43.28
CA LEU A 23 -17.17 -26.86 -42.08
C LEU A 23 -15.86 -26.12 -41.80
N VAL A 24 -15.02 -25.93 -42.82
CA VAL A 24 -13.77 -25.16 -42.70
C VAL A 24 -14.07 -23.71 -42.36
N GLY A 25 -15.05 -23.08 -43.01
CA GLY A 25 -15.47 -21.71 -42.71
C GLY A 25 -15.96 -21.55 -41.27
N ALA A 26 -16.79 -22.46 -40.79
CA ALA A 26 -17.26 -22.48 -39.40
C ALA A 26 -16.11 -22.70 -38.41
N GLY A 27 -15.20 -23.63 -38.70
CA GLY A 27 -14.01 -23.88 -37.90
C GLY A 27 -13.09 -22.64 -37.81
N MET A 28 -12.82 -22.00 -38.95
CA MET A 28 -12.00 -20.79 -39.02
C MET A 28 -12.67 -19.64 -38.26
N TYR A 29 -13.98 -19.48 -38.37
CA TYR A 29 -14.73 -18.48 -37.62
C TYR A 29 -14.58 -18.68 -36.10
N VAL A 30 -14.79 -19.91 -35.61
CA VAL A 30 -14.64 -20.23 -34.18
C VAL A 30 -13.21 -20.02 -33.69
N LEU A 31 -12.20 -20.45 -34.47
CA LEU A 31 -10.80 -20.26 -34.12
C LEU A 31 -10.43 -18.78 -34.07
N THR A 32 -10.91 -17.98 -35.02
CA THR A 32 -10.68 -16.54 -35.07
C THR A 32 -11.30 -15.83 -33.87
N GLN A 33 -12.54 -16.18 -33.51
CA GLN A 33 -13.22 -15.65 -32.32
C GLN A 33 -12.43 -15.98 -31.04
N LYS A 34 -12.03 -17.24 -30.87
CA LYS A 34 -11.21 -17.66 -29.71
C LYS A 34 -9.85 -16.98 -29.67
N TYR A 35 -9.22 -16.77 -30.83
CA TYR A 35 -7.95 -16.09 -30.93
C TYR A 35 -8.07 -14.61 -30.53
N LEU A 36 -9.07 -13.90 -31.07
CA LEU A 36 -9.34 -12.49 -30.74
C LEU A 36 -9.65 -12.30 -29.26
N GLU A 37 -10.49 -13.16 -28.67
CA GLU A 37 -10.79 -13.08 -27.24
C GLU A 37 -9.54 -13.33 -26.39
N ARG A 38 -8.70 -14.30 -26.77
CA ARG A 38 -7.43 -14.56 -26.09
C ARG A 38 -6.46 -13.39 -26.23
N ASP A 39 -6.34 -12.80 -27.42
CA ASP A 39 -5.47 -11.64 -27.66
C ASP A 39 -5.93 -10.43 -26.85
N TYR A 40 -7.23 -10.16 -26.82
CA TYR A 40 -7.81 -9.10 -26.00
C TYR A 40 -7.53 -9.31 -24.50
N ARG A 41 -7.74 -10.53 -23.98
CA ARG A 41 -7.43 -10.86 -22.57
C ARG A 41 -5.95 -10.69 -22.25
N LYS A 42 -5.05 -11.09 -23.17
CA LYS A 42 -3.59 -10.91 -23.02
C LYS A 42 -3.22 -9.43 -22.98
N ARG A 43 -3.72 -8.62 -23.92
CA ARG A 43 -3.47 -7.17 -23.93
C ARG A 43 -3.98 -6.49 -22.66
N LEU A 44 -5.15 -6.89 -22.17
CA LEU A 44 -5.68 -6.37 -20.91
C LEU A 44 -4.78 -6.73 -19.73
N LEU A 45 -4.27 -7.97 -19.68
CA LEU A 45 -3.32 -8.40 -18.65
C LEU A 45 -2.01 -7.61 -18.74
N GLU A 46 -1.46 -7.41 -19.95
CA GLU A 46 -0.24 -6.61 -20.17
C GLU A 46 -0.41 -5.17 -19.71
N VAL A 47 -1.55 -4.52 -20.00
CA VAL A 47 -1.82 -3.16 -19.52
C VAL A 47 -1.89 -3.12 -17.99
N ARG A 48 -2.52 -4.12 -17.37
CA ARG A 48 -2.57 -4.23 -15.89
C ARG A 48 -1.18 -4.46 -15.30
N LEU A 49 -0.38 -5.33 -15.89
CA LEU A 49 1.00 -5.59 -15.45
C LEU A 49 1.86 -4.33 -15.57
N LYS A 50 1.80 -3.62 -16.70
CA LYS A 50 2.53 -2.34 -16.89
C LYS A 50 2.11 -1.28 -15.87
N ASN A 51 0.82 -1.16 -15.57
CA ASN A 51 0.36 -0.25 -14.52
C ASN A 51 0.87 -0.68 -13.13
N SER A 52 0.91 -2.00 -12.88
CA SER A 52 1.45 -2.55 -11.64
C SER A 52 2.95 -2.28 -11.51
N GLU A 53 3.73 -2.43 -12.58
CA GLU A 53 5.18 -2.13 -12.60
C GLU A 53 5.49 -0.68 -12.23
N VAL A 54 4.59 0.26 -12.56
CA VAL A 54 4.75 1.68 -12.20
C VAL A 54 4.25 1.98 -10.79
N ILE A 55 3.13 1.39 -10.37
CA ILE A 55 2.49 1.72 -9.09
C ILE A 55 3.15 0.99 -7.91
N LEU A 56 3.60 -0.25 -8.10
CA LEU A 56 4.19 -1.07 -7.03
C LEU A 56 5.40 -0.38 -6.35
N PRO A 57 6.38 0.18 -7.09
CA PRO A 57 7.49 0.91 -6.46
C PRO A 57 7.03 2.12 -5.64
N ILE A 58 6.00 2.84 -6.12
CA ILE A 58 5.45 4.01 -5.41
C ILE A 58 4.78 3.57 -4.11
N ARG A 59 4.05 2.45 -4.13
CA ARG A 59 3.47 1.86 -2.91
C ARG A 59 4.56 1.43 -1.93
N LEU A 60 5.59 0.70 -2.39
CA LEU A 60 6.70 0.31 -1.52
C LEU A 60 7.35 1.53 -0.85
N GLN A 61 7.68 2.56 -1.65
CA GLN A 61 8.27 3.79 -1.16
C GLN A 61 7.39 4.51 -0.13
N ALA A 62 6.07 4.52 -0.33
CA ALA A 62 5.13 5.10 0.62
C ALA A 62 5.17 4.36 1.97
N TYR A 63 5.22 3.03 1.97
CA TYR A 63 5.35 2.23 3.19
C TYR A 63 6.70 2.47 3.88
N GLU A 64 7.81 2.52 3.14
CA GLU A 64 9.13 2.85 3.70
C GLU A 64 9.11 4.21 4.42
N ARG A 65 8.53 5.24 3.79
CA ARG A 65 8.41 6.58 4.38
C ARG A 65 7.57 6.58 5.65
N ILE A 66 6.49 5.80 5.68
CA ILE A 66 5.63 5.72 6.84
C ILE A 66 6.25 4.89 7.97
N ILE A 67 6.97 3.83 7.64
CA ILE A 67 7.80 3.10 8.62
C ILE A 67 8.83 4.05 9.23
N LEU A 68 9.55 4.82 8.41
CA LEU A 68 10.51 5.83 8.90
C LEU A 68 9.84 6.92 9.75
N PHE A 69 8.64 7.36 9.36
CA PHE A 69 7.84 8.29 10.18
C PHE A 69 7.56 7.70 11.56
N LEU A 70 7.07 6.46 11.64
CA LEU A 70 6.79 5.78 12.90
C LEU A 70 8.05 5.65 13.75
N GLU A 71 9.16 5.15 13.17
CA GLU A 71 10.46 5.05 13.84
C GLU A 71 10.96 6.41 14.34
N ARG A 72 10.68 7.50 13.62
CA ARG A 72 11.06 8.85 14.04
C ARG A 72 10.22 9.31 15.23
N ILE A 73 8.91 9.10 15.23
CA ILE A 73 8.05 9.54 16.34
C ILE A 73 8.09 8.59 17.54
N THR A 74 8.66 7.40 17.40
CA THR A 74 8.96 6.48 18.51
C THR A 74 9.62 7.26 19.65
N PRO A 75 9.06 7.24 20.88
CA PRO A 75 9.53 8.13 21.95
C PRO A 75 11.03 8.03 22.23
N SER A 76 11.58 6.81 22.27
CA SER A 76 13.03 6.59 22.47
C SER A 76 13.88 7.30 21.42
N ASN A 77 13.48 7.24 20.14
CA ASN A 77 14.19 7.89 19.04
C ASN A 77 13.96 9.40 19.01
N LEU A 78 12.74 9.84 19.33
CA LEU A 78 12.36 11.24 19.37
C LEU A 78 13.16 12.01 20.44
N LEU A 79 13.27 11.44 21.65
CA LEU A 79 14.00 12.05 22.77
C LEU A 79 15.51 12.19 22.50
N ILE A 80 16.10 11.30 21.68
CA ILE A 80 17.51 11.40 21.27
C ILE A 80 17.71 12.58 20.31
N ARG A 81 16.78 12.80 19.38
CA ARG A 81 16.90 13.88 18.38
C ARG A 81 16.54 15.25 18.94
N VAL A 82 15.57 15.31 19.84
CA VAL A 82 15.08 16.55 20.43
C VAL A 82 15.67 16.71 21.82
N SER A 83 16.72 17.53 21.94
CA SER A 83 17.41 17.75 23.21
C SER A 83 16.56 18.55 24.20
N PRO A 84 16.44 18.11 25.47
CA PRO A 84 15.76 18.87 26.52
C PRO A 84 16.62 19.97 27.15
N SER A 85 17.89 20.12 26.76
CA SER A 85 18.85 20.97 27.45
C SER A 85 18.43 22.45 27.45
N GLY A 86 18.29 23.03 28.65
CA GLY A 86 17.97 24.44 28.84
C GLY A 86 16.48 24.79 28.74
N LEU A 87 15.61 23.81 28.50
CA LEU A 87 14.16 24.02 28.35
C LEU A 87 13.40 23.71 29.64
N SER A 88 12.32 24.45 29.87
CA SER A 88 11.26 24.03 30.80
C SER A 88 10.51 22.81 30.26
N ALA A 89 9.78 22.09 31.14
CA ALA A 89 8.96 20.96 30.71
C ALA A 89 7.88 21.37 29.70
N VAL A 90 7.32 22.58 29.81
CA VAL A 90 6.30 23.12 28.91
C VAL A 90 6.87 23.34 27.51
N GLU A 91 8.02 24.02 27.41
CA GLU A 91 8.68 24.29 26.13
C GLU A 91 9.11 22.99 25.45
N TYR A 92 9.67 22.06 26.23
CA TYR A 92 10.10 20.77 25.70
C TYR A 92 8.92 19.93 25.20
N GLN A 93 7.82 19.88 25.96
CA GLN A 93 6.58 19.22 25.52
C GLN A 93 6.09 19.83 24.19
N ALA A 94 6.00 21.16 24.10
CA ALA A 94 5.56 21.84 22.89
C ALA A 94 6.46 21.50 21.69
N GLN A 95 7.78 21.47 21.90
CA GLN A 95 8.74 21.10 20.86
C GLN A 95 8.55 19.65 20.39
N LEU A 96 8.40 18.68 21.29
CA LEU A 96 8.14 17.28 20.94
C LEU A 96 6.85 17.13 20.10
N LEU A 97 5.77 17.78 20.53
CA LEU A 97 4.49 17.73 19.81
C LEU A 97 4.58 18.39 18.42
N GLN A 98 5.36 19.46 18.31
CA GLN A 98 5.60 20.14 17.04
C GLN A 98 6.38 19.25 16.06
N GLU A 99 7.42 18.56 16.52
CA GLU A 99 8.20 17.62 15.71
C GLU A 99 7.33 16.46 15.19
N ILE A 100 6.50 15.86 16.07
CA ILE A 100 5.55 14.81 15.65
C ILE A 100 4.58 15.32 14.58
N ARG A 101 4.05 16.53 14.74
CA ARG A 101 3.14 17.14 13.77
C ARG A 101 3.83 17.40 12.43
N ALA A 102 5.05 17.94 12.45
CA ALA A 102 5.81 18.23 11.24
C ALA A 102 6.10 16.96 10.44
N GLU A 103 6.56 15.91 11.11
CA GLU A 103 6.81 14.59 10.52
C GLU A 103 5.54 13.96 9.95
N TYR A 104 4.40 14.08 10.65
CA TYR A 104 3.12 13.58 10.16
C TYR A 104 2.65 14.34 8.92
N THR A 105 2.70 15.68 8.93
CA THR A 105 2.31 16.51 7.78
C THR A 105 3.18 16.24 6.56
N HIS A 106 4.49 16.06 6.74
CA HIS A 106 5.42 15.73 5.66
C HIS A 106 5.14 14.36 5.01
N ASN A 107 4.49 13.44 5.73
CA ASN A 107 4.15 12.10 5.22
C ASN A 107 2.66 11.90 4.97
N LEU A 108 1.82 12.92 5.16
CA LEU A 108 0.36 12.82 5.03
C LEU A 108 -0.09 12.36 3.64
N SER A 109 0.62 12.76 2.59
CA SER A 109 0.28 12.37 1.21
C SER A 109 0.47 10.87 0.95
N GLN A 110 1.28 10.18 1.76
CA GLN A 110 1.58 8.76 1.56
C GLN A 110 0.35 7.87 1.80
N GLN A 111 -0.66 8.38 2.53
CA GLN A 111 -1.92 7.66 2.78
C GLN A 111 -2.62 7.20 1.49
N LEU A 112 -2.39 7.87 0.36
CA LEU A 112 -2.97 7.52 -0.96
C LEU A 112 -2.51 6.14 -1.47
N TYR A 113 -1.38 5.63 -0.97
CA TYR A 113 -0.73 4.43 -1.49
C TYR A 113 -0.82 3.23 -0.54
N MET A 114 -1.53 3.39 0.57
CA MET A 114 -1.68 2.39 1.64
C MET A 114 -3.13 1.92 1.73
N SER A 115 -3.35 0.81 2.44
CA SER A 115 -4.72 0.45 2.82
C SER A 115 -5.26 1.43 3.86
N GLU A 116 -6.58 1.58 3.90
CA GLU A 116 -7.25 2.38 4.95
C GLU A 116 -6.92 1.81 6.34
N VAL A 117 -6.83 0.49 6.48
CA VAL A 117 -6.52 -0.17 7.76
C VAL A 117 -5.11 0.19 8.23
N ALA A 118 -4.11 0.12 7.35
CA ALA A 118 -2.74 0.57 7.65
C ALA A 118 -2.71 2.03 8.08
N TRP A 119 -3.39 2.89 7.34
CA TRP A 119 -3.41 4.31 7.65
C TRP A 119 -4.07 4.62 9.00
N GLN A 120 -5.12 3.88 9.37
CA GLN A 120 -5.73 4.00 10.69
C GLN A 120 -4.77 3.58 11.81
N GLN A 121 -3.98 2.52 11.62
CA GLN A 121 -2.93 2.14 12.59
C GLN A 121 -1.90 3.27 12.77
N VAL A 122 -1.43 3.87 11.67
CA VAL A 122 -0.47 4.98 11.70
C VAL A 122 -1.02 6.18 12.48
N LYS A 123 -2.27 6.57 12.22
CA LYS A 123 -2.94 7.65 12.95
C LYS A 123 -3.04 7.33 14.44
N LYS A 124 -3.45 6.11 14.78
CA LYS A 124 -3.55 5.64 16.16
C LYS A 124 -2.20 5.71 16.88
N ALA A 125 -1.12 5.17 16.29
CA ALA A 125 0.21 5.25 16.88
C ALA A 125 0.66 6.70 17.13
N LYS A 126 0.40 7.61 16.19
CA LYS A 126 0.69 9.04 16.36
C LYS A 126 -0.08 9.63 17.55
N GLU A 127 -1.37 9.32 17.71
CA GLU A 127 -2.16 9.79 18.86
C GLU A 127 -1.68 9.16 20.18
N ASP A 128 -1.31 7.89 20.17
CA ASP A 128 -0.83 7.17 21.36
C ASP A 128 0.49 7.77 21.87
N VAL A 129 1.42 8.12 20.96
CA VAL A 129 2.66 8.84 21.31
C VAL A 129 2.35 10.22 21.93
N VAL A 130 1.48 11.01 21.28
CA VAL A 130 1.09 12.34 21.78
C VAL A 130 0.44 12.24 23.16
N THR A 131 -0.46 11.28 23.33
CA THR A 131 -1.16 11.02 24.59
C THR A 131 -0.19 10.63 25.69
N MET A 132 0.78 9.75 25.40
CA MET A 132 1.81 9.36 26.35
C MET A 132 2.64 10.56 26.83
N ILE A 133 3.09 11.42 25.91
CA ILE A 133 3.86 12.62 26.25
C ILE A 133 3.04 13.55 27.15
N ASN A 134 1.77 13.81 26.78
CA ASN A 134 0.87 14.66 27.55
C ASN A 134 0.60 14.11 28.95
N GLN A 135 0.39 12.80 29.09
CA GLN A 135 0.20 12.15 30.39
C GLN A 135 1.45 12.22 31.27
N CYS A 136 2.64 12.11 30.69
CA CYS A 136 3.89 12.27 31.42
C CYS A 136 4.05 13.70 31.92
N PHE A 137 3.76 14.68 31.06
CA PHE A 137 3.83 16.11 31.36
C PHE A 137 2.84 16.53 32.46
N GLN A 138 1.58 16.09 32.40
CA GLN A 138 0.54 16.44 33.39
C GLN A 138 0.88 16.02 34.83
N ARG A 139 1.83 15.08 35.01
CA ARG A 139 2.25 14.58 36.32
C ARG A 139 3.47 15.31 36.88
N LEU A 140 3.96 16.34 36.19
CA LEU A 140 5.11 17.14 36.62
C LEU A 140 4.65 18.41 37.33
N ALA A 141 5.54 18.95 38.16
CA ALA A 141 5.34 20.25 38.76
C ALA A 141 5.43 21.37 37.68
N PRO A 142 4.78 22.53 37.89
CA PRO A 142 4.83 23.64 36.94
C PRO A 142 6.26 24.12 36.60
N GLU A 143 7.18 24.02 37.57
CA GLU A 143 8.58 24.45 37.45
C GLU A 143 9.53 23.34 36.96
N ALA A 144 8.99 22.20 36.52
CA ALA A 144 9.80 21.06 36.10
C ALA A 144 10.61 21.38 34.83
N ARG A 145 11.79 20.76 34.73
CA ARG A 145 12.67 20.91 33.56
C ARG A 145 12.33 19.90 32.45
N GLY A 146 12.70 20.23 31.21
CA GLY A 146 12.55 19.32 30.06
C GLY A 146 13.25 17.96 30.28
N THR A 147 14.36 17.94 31.02
CA THR A 147 15.08 16.71 31.38
C THR A 147 14.25 15.78 32.27
N GLU A 148 13.41 16.33 33.14
CA GLU A 148 12.49 15.54 33.98
C GLU A 148 11.38 14.91 33.14
N LEU A 149 10.83 15.67 32.16
CA LEU A 149 9.87 15.14 31.20
C LEU A 149 10.47 14.02 30.34
N ALA A 150 11.66 14.25 29.77
CA ALA A 150 12.38 13.24 28.98
C ALA A 150 12.59 11.95 29.76
N LYS A 151 13.06 12.06 31.02
CA LYS A 151 13.26 10.92 31.90
C LYS A 151 11.96 10.16 32.14
N ARG A 152 10.87 10.87 32.45
CA ARG A 152 9.57 10.25 32.74
C ARG A 152 8.94 9.56 31.53
N VAL A 153 9.09 10.15 30.34
CA VAL A 153 8.66 9.53 29.08
C VAL A 153 9.47 8.25 28.82
N LEU A 154 10.79 8.29 29.00
CA LEU A 154 11.64 7.12 28.83
C LEU A 154 11.29 6.02 29.85
N GLU A 155 11.10 6.35 31.12
CA GLU A 155 10.65 5.41 32.15
C GLU A 155 9.31 4.76 31.77
N LYS A 156 8.38 5.54 31.22
CA LYS A 156 7.08 5.04 30.77
C LYS A 156 7.20 4.07 29.61
N VAL A 157 8.10 4.33 28.66
CA VAL A 157 8.39 3.44 27.53
C VAL A 157 9.03 2.14 28.01
N LEU A 158 9.94 2.20 28.99
CA LEU A 158 10.61 1.03 29.55
C LEU A 158 9.68 0.15 30.42
N HIS A 159 8.69 0.75 31.09
CA HIS A 159 7.74 0.03 31.95
C HIS A 159 6.50 -0.49 31.20
N ASN A 160 6.10 0.15 30.10
CA ASN A 160 5.04 -0.36 29.25
C ASN A 160 5.62 -1.49 28.38
N GLU A 161 5.03 -2.68 28.44
CA GLU A 161 5.50 -3.85 27.67
C GLU A 161 5.47 -3.64 26.14
N MET A 162 4.78 -2.60 25.64
CA MET A 162 4.75 -2.27 24.22
C MET A 162 4.91 -0.76 23.97
N ASP A 163 5.87 -0.44 23.10
CA ASP A 163 6.04 0.89 22.51
C ASP A 163 4.78 1.28 21.71
N PRO A 164 4.27 2.53 21.84
CA PRO A 164 3.06 2.97 21.13
C PRO A 164 3.15 2.84 19.60
N THR A 165 4.36 2.79 19.03
CA THR A 165 4.58 2.64 17.58
C THR A 165 4.75 1.18 17.14
N ALA A 166 5.09 0.25 18.06
CA ALA A 166 5.49 -1.12 17.72
C ALA A 166 4.39 -1.91 17.00
N GLN A 167 3.14 -1.82 17.49
CA GLN A 167 2.00 -2.53 16.86
C GLN A 167 1.79 -2.07 15.41
N SER A 168 1.88 -0.76 15.16
CA SER A 168 1.71 -0.21 13.82
C SER A 168 2.86 -0.59 12.90
N LEU A 169 4.10 -0.54 13.39
CA LEU A 169 5.28 -1.00 12.64
C LEU A 169 5.16 -2.47 12.24
N GLN A 170 4.71 -3.33 13.16
CA GLN A 170 4.50 -4.75 12.87
C GLN A 170 3.41 -4.95 11.82
N PHE A 171 2.27 -4.25 11.96
CA PHE A 171 1.17 -4.32 10.99
C PHE A 171 1.62 -3.92 9.59
N LEU A 172 2.32 -2.79 9.45
CA LEU A 172 2.80 -2.32 8.15
C LEU A 172 3.81 -3.29 7.52
N LYS A 173 4.68 -3.90 8.32
CA LYS A 173 5.62 -4.93 7.84
C LYS A 173 4.86 -6.16 7.37
N GLN A 174 3.84 -6.62 8.10
CA GLN A 174 3.03 -7.78 7.71
C GLN A 174 2.27 -7.51 6.41
N GLU A 175 1.59 -6.38 6.31
CA GLU A 175 0.84 -6.02 5.11
C GLU A 175 1.75 -5.88 3.87
N LEU A 176 2.97 -5.36 4.06
CA LEU A 176 3.96 -5.32 2.98
C LEU A 176 4.37 -6.73 2.53
N HIS A 177 4.50 -7.71 3.43
CA HIS A 177 4.77 -9.11 3.03
C HIS A 177 3.56 -9.81 2.37
N GLU A 178 2.34 -9.31 2.56
CA GLU A 178 1.16 -9.85 1.88
C GLU A 178 0.97 -9.26 0.48
N ILE A 179 1.42 -8.02 0.28
CA ILE A 179 1.31 -7.30 -1.00
C ILE A 179 2.45 -7.67 -1.96
N PHE A 180 3.64 -8.00 -1.43
CA PHE A 180 4.88 -8.22 -2.20
C PHE A 180 5.49 -9.58 -1.89
#